data_AF-A0A8C3P4P1-F1
#
_entry.id   AF-A0A8C3P4P1-F1
#
_cell.length_a   1.000
_cell.length_b   1.000
_cell.length_c   1.000
_cell.angle_alpha   90.00
_cell.angle_beta   90.00
_cell.angle_gamma   90.00
#
_symmetry.space_group_name_H-M   'P 1'
#
loop_
_entity.id
_entity.type
_entity.pdbx_description
1 polymer ?
#
loop_
_entity_poly.entity_id
_entity_poly.type
_entity_poly.pdbx_seq_one_letter_code
_entity_poly.pdbx_strand_id
1 'polypeptide(L)'
;MRQLSRLCRLCCVTALLNQLEEAANAAHTFFMANPEHMEMQQDLENYKTMAGKVRLVDREAKPHMENYSAGVKHYDQEEYALAIESLERALRGYYTADVECRVTCEGPQRFEEYEYLEYKADLYEAIADHYMQILVCQHECVRELATRPGRLSPIENYLPLHYDYLQFAYYRVGEYVKALECAKSYLLFHPDDEAVLENADYYKSLLEETMDPETIKPRKEAAKFLRRHKLESDLLQMGATGLGFVYTEPSYWSSSSARQDEHRVPSGVNSEPADGPALSVGKKPAPRMDRELREGGSLLYSDVQFIYNSQQLNGTQRVLLDNVISEEECQELRRVANGIMLAGDGYRGKSSPHTPNEKFEGATVLKALKFGYEGRVPLKSARLFYDVSEKARRIVESYFRLNSTLYFSYTHMVCRTALPGQQEKRNDLSHPIHADNCLLDPEASECWKEPPAYTFRDYSALLYMNTDFEGGEFIFTEMDAKTVTASIKPKCGRMISFSSGGENPHGVKAVTKGQRCAVALWFTLDPLYRELERIQADEVIATLDQEHRGASDLNINPKDEL
;
A
#
# COMPACT_ATOMS: atom_id res chain seq x y z
N MET A 1 4.53 -2.51 -24.24
CA MET A 1 5.70 -1.90 -24.92
C MET A 1 5.39 -1.28 -26.30
N ARG A 2 4.76 -1.99 -27.26
CA ARG A 2 4.52 -1.42 -28.61
C ARG A 2 3.59 -0.19 -28.63
N GLN A 3 2.50 -0.17 -27.86
CA GLN A 3 1.62 1.01 -27.71
C GLN A 3 2.32 2.20 -27.03
N LEU A 4 3.03 1.96 -25.92
CA LEU A 4 3.79 2.99 -25.20
C LEU A 4 4.85 3.65 -26.08
N SER A 5 5.54 2.88 -26.95
CA SER A 5 6.48 3.43 -27.93
C SER A 5 5.82 4.29 -29.01
N ARG A 6 4.53 4.08 -29.29
CA ARG A 6 3.76 4.87 -30.25
C ARG A 6 3.29 6.19 -29.65
N LEU A 7 2.89 6.24 -28.39
CA LEU A 7 2.51 7.48 -27.70
C LEU A 7 3.68 8.45 -27.54
N CYS A 8 4.86 7.95 -27.17
CA CYS A 8 6.07 8.78 -27.10
C CYS A 8 6.47 9.33 -28.47
N ARG A 9 6.35 8.52 -29.53
CA ARG A 9 6.56 8.97 -30.92
C ARG A 9 5.49 9.97 -31.36
N LEU A 10 4.24 9.75 -30.99
CA LEU A 10 3.12 10.64 -31.31
C LEU A 10 3.36 12.01 -30.68
N CYS A 11 3.71 12.07 -29.39
CA CYS A 11 4.09 13.30 -28.70
C CYS A 11 5.21 14.06 -29.42
N CYS A 12 6.27 13.36 -29.81
CA CYS A 12 7.40 13.97 -30.54
C CYS A 12 6.97 14.50 -31.92
N VAL A 13 6.18 13.72 -32.67
CA VAL A 13 5.70 14.11 -34.00
C VAL A 13 4.75 15.32 -33.92
N THR A 14 3.79 15.32 -33.00
CA THR A 14 2.85 16.45 -32.83
C THR A 14 3.57 17.70 -32.36
N ALA A 15 4.57 17.57 -31.49
CA ALA A 15 5.43 18.69 -31.09
C ALA A 15 6.21 19.27 -32.28
N LEU A 16 6.79 18.43 -33.14
CA LEU A 16 7.49 18.86 -34.37
C LEU A 16 6.54 19.54 -35.38
N LEU A 17 5.26 19.18 -35.38
CA LEU A 17 4.22 19.79 -36.20
C LEU A 17 3.58 21.03 -35.58
N ASN A 18 4.11 21.51 -34.43
CA ASN A 18 3.58 22.65 -33.67
C ASN A 18 2.12 22.45 -33.19
N GLN A 19 1.71 21.20 -33.02
CA GLN A 19 0.42 20.77 -32.46
C GLN A 19 0.57 20.55 -30.95
N LEU A 20 0.64 21.67 -30.21
CA LEU A 20 1.00 21.67 -28.79
C LEU A 20 -0.05 21.02 -27.88
N GLU A 21 -1.34 21.12 -28.22
CA GLU A 21 -2.42 20.49 -27.45
C GLU A 21 -2.41 18.97 -27.61
N GLU A 22 -2.17 18.47 -28.82
CA GLU A 22 -2.06 17.06 -29.13
C GLU A 22 -0.78 16.46 -28.53
N ALA A 23 0.32 17.21 -28.54
CA ALA A 23 1.55 16.83 -27.85
C ALA A 23 1.34 16.73 -26.34
N ALA A 24 0.68 17.72 -25.74
CA ALA A 24 0.37 17.72 -24.31
C ALA A 24 -0.57 16.56 -23.91
N ASN A 25 -1.58 16.27 -24.72
CA ASN A 25 -2.49 15.13 -24.49
C ASN A 25 -1.77 13.78 -24.64
N ALA A 26 -0.91 13.62 -25.66
CA ALA A 26 -0.12 12.40 -25.85
C ALA A 26 0.91 12.21 -24.72
N ALA A 27 1.56 13.28 -24.28
CA ALA A 27 2.44 13.29 -23.12
C ALA A 27 1.70 12.90 -21.84
N HIS A 28 0.50 13.46 -21.64
CA HIS A 28 -0.32 13.17 -20.47
C HIS A 28 -0.80 11.71 -20.44
N THR A 29 -1.33 11.22 -21.57
CA THR A 29 -1.73 9.82 -21.75
C THR A 29 -0.55 8.87 -21.47
N PHE A 30 0.65 9.18 -21.98
CA PHE A 30 1.84 8.39 -21.70
C PHE A 30 2.23 8.44 -20.21
N PHE A 31 2.16 9.61 -19.58
CA PHE A 31 2.49 9.79 -18.17
C PHE A 31 1.52 9.03 -17.26
N MET A 32 0.22 9.00 -17.54
CA MET A 32 -0.75 8.20 -16.79
C MET A 32 -0.37 6.71 -16.80
N ALA A 33 0.18 6.21 -17.90
CA ALA A 33 0.68 4.84 -18.00
C ALA A 33 2.13 4.66 -17.47
N ASN A 34 2.89 5.73 -17.23
CA ASN A 34 4.30 5.68 -16.83
C ASN A 34 4.64 6.85 -15.88
N PRO A 35 4.08 6.87 -14.66
CA PRO A 35 4.23 8.02 -13.74
C PRO A 35 5.68 8.26 -13.30
N GLU A 36 6.53 7.22 -13.32
CA GLU A 36 7.94 7.30 -12.94
C GLU A 36 8.84 7.93 -14.03
N HIS A 37 8.30 8.25 -15.21
CA HIS A 37 9.08 8.77 -16.32
C HIS A 37 9.38 10.28 -16.16
N MET A 38 10.49 10.60 -15.49
CA MET A 38 10.88 11.97 -15.13
C MET A 38 10.91 12.96 -16.31
N GLU A 39 11.40 12.56 -17.49
CA GLU A 39 11.45 13.47 -18.65
C GLU A 39 10.04 13.86 -19.12
N MET A 40 9.08 12.94 -19.06
CA MET A 40 7.69 13.22 -19.47
C MET A 40 7.00 14.13 -18.45
N GLN A 41 7.33 14.00 -17.17
CA GLN A 41 6.86 14.90 -16.13
C GLN A 41 7.34 16.33 -16.38
N GLN A 42 8.63 16.50 -16.75
CA GLN A 42 9.18 17.81 -17.09
C GLN A 42 8.55 18.41 -18.35
N ASP A 43 8.34 17.59 -19.38
CA ASP A 43 7.67 18.02 -20.62
C ASP A 43 6.23 18.46 -20.36
N LEU A 44 5.49 17.78 -19.49
CA LEU A 44 4.15 18.18 -19.07
C LEU A 44 4.13 19.53 -18.35
N GLU A 45 5.09 19.80 -17.47
CA GLU A 45 5.21 21.12 -16.84
C GLU A 45 5.56 22.22 -17.86
N ASN A 46 6.38 21.89 -18.87
CA ASN A 46 6.67 22.79 -19.98
C ASN A 46 5.40 23.07 -20.80
N TYR A 47 4.58 22.05 -21.12
CA TYR A 47 3.32 22.25 -21.84
C TYR A 47 2.30 23.09 -21.04
N LYS A 48 2.20 22.88 -19.72
CA LYS A 48 1.34 23.69 -18.83
C LYS A 48 1.75 25.16 -18.80
N THR A 49 3.05 25.45 -18.91
CA THR A 49 3.58 26.82 -18.85
C THR A 49 3.59 27.51 -20.22
N MET A 50 3.88 26.80 -21.32
CA MET A 50 4.01 27.37 -22.66
C MET A 50 2.66 27.64 -23.35
N ALA A 51 1.61 26.88 -23.05
CA ALA A 51 0.35 26.90 -23.80
C ALA A 51 -0.87 27.41 -23.00
N GLY A 52 -0.67 27.98 -21.80
CA GLY A 52 -1.76 28.34 -20.89
C GLY A 52 -2.47 27.10 -20.32
N LYS A 53 -3.70 27.24 -19.80
CA LYS A 53 -4.52 26.13 -19.26
C LYS A 53 -4.93 25.14 -20.36
N VAL A 54 -3.99 24.38 -20.91
CA VAL A 54 -4.29 23.23 -21.76
C VAL A 54 -5.01 22.22 -20.87
N ARG A 55 -6.23 21.87 -21.26
CA ARG A 55 -6.97 20.79 -20.61
C ARG A 55 -6.32 19.49 -21.06
N LEU A 56 -5.48 18.93 -20.20
CA LEU A 56 -4.87 17.63 -20.43
C LEU A 56 -5.97 16.57 -20.41
N VAL A 57 -6.04 15.76 -21.47
CA VAL A 57 -7.00 14.67 -21.62
C VAL A 57 -6.23 13.39 -21.85
N ASP A 58 -6.42 12.43 -20.95
CA ASP A 58 -5.98 11.06 -21.16
C ASP A 58 -6.85 10.44 -22.27
N ARG A 59 -6.22 10.09 -23.39
CA ARG A 59 -6.90 9.52 -24.56
C ARG A 59 -7.09 8.00 -24.45
N GLU A 60 -6.43 7.36 -23.50
CA GLU A 60 -6.58 5.93 -23.19
C GLU A 60 -7.36 5.71 -21.88
N ALA A 61 -7.93 6.79 -21.32
CA ALA A 61 -8.79 6.71 -20.15
C ALA A 61 -9.97 5.77 -20.39
N LYS A 62 -10.18 4.86 -19.44
CA LYS A 62 -11.28 3.89 -19.45
C LYS A 62 -12.52 4.55 -18.82
N PRO A 63 -13.60 4.84 -19.57
CA PRO A 63 -14.73 5.60 -19.03
C PRO A 63 -15.41 4.94 -17.82
N HIS A 64 -15.43 3.60 -17.75
CA HIS A 64 -16.01 2.90 -16.61
C HIS A 64 -15.21 3.13 -15.32
N MET A 65 -13.88 3.26 -15.42
CA MET A 65 -12.99 3.55 -14.28
C MET A 65 -13.15 4.97 -13.75
N GLU A 66 -13.31 5.96 -14.64
CA GLU A 66 -13.56 7.35 -14.24
C GLU A 66 -14.90 7.48 -13.50
N ASN A 67 -15.96 6.88 -14.05
CA ASN A 67 -17.28 6.89 -13.43
C ASN A 67 -17.29 6.12 -12.09
N TYR A 68 -16.53 5.03 -11.99
CA TYR A 68 -16.38 4.30 -10.73
C TYR A 68 -15.73 5.19 -9.68
N SER A 69 -14.59 5.81 -10.01
CA SER A 69 -13.85 6.69 -9.08
C SER A 69 -14.70 7.89 -8.63
N ALA A 70 -15.46 8.49 -9.56
CA ALA A 70 -16.42 9.55 -9.23
C ALA A 70 -17.54 9.05 -8.31
N GLY A 71 -18.06 7.85 -8.57
CA GLY A 71 -19.11 7.23 -7.76
C GLY A 71 -18.68 6.90 -6.34
N VAL A 72 -17.48 6.34 -6.16
CA VAL A 72 -16.88 6.10 -4.83
C VAL A 72 -16.68 7.43 -4.11
N LYS A 73 -16.14 8.46 -4.78
CA LYS A 73 -15.97 9.78 -4.17
C LYS A 73 -17.30 10.39 -3.69
N HIS A 74 -18.37 10.32 -4.48
CA HIS A 74 -19.69 10.79 -4.05
C HIS A 74 -20.25 9.95 -2.91
N TYR A 75 -19.98 8.63 -2.91
CA TYR A 75 -20.37 7.76 -1.82
C TYR A 75 -19.72 8.18 -0.50
N ASP A 76 -18.41 8.43 -0.51
CA ASP A 76 -17.63 8.82 0.68
C ASP A 76 -18.05 10.20 1.22
N GLN A 77 -18.63 11.04 0.36
CA GLN A 77 -19.20 12.34 0.71
C GLN A 77 -20.67 12.25 1.16
N GLU A 78 -21.22 11.04 1.31
CA GLU A 78 -22.63 10.75 1.61
C GLU A 78 -23.63 11.29 0.56
N GLU A 79 -23.17 11.59 -0.64
CA GLU A 79 -23.98 12.08 -1.76
C GLU A 79 -24.57 10.90 -2.55
N TYR A 80 -25.36 10.05 -1.87
CA TYR A 80 -25.78 8.74 -2.37
C TYR A 80 -26.50 8.77 -3.73
N ALA A 81 -27.28 9.81 -4.02
CA ALA A 81 -27.95 9.94 -5.32
C ALA A 81 -26.96 10.11 -6.49
N LEU A 82 -25.91 10.92 -6.30
CA LEU A 82 -24.85 11.13 -7.30
C LEU A 82 -23.93 9.91 -7.40
N ALA A 83 -23.68 9.24 -6.26
CA ALA A 83 -22.96 7.98 -6.20
C ALA A 83 -23.67 6.91 -7.04
N ILE A 84 -24.99 6.74 -6.87
CA ILE A 84 -25.81 5.82 -7.67
C ILE A 84 -25.69 6.13 -9.15
N GLU A 85 -25.86 7.41 -9.56
CA GLU A 85 -25.78 7.78 -10.98
C GLU A 85 -24.44 7.37 -11.59
N SER A 86 -23.36 7.67 -10.89
CA SER A 86 -21.99 7.45 -11.35
C SER A 86 -21.62 5.96 -11.36
N LEU A 87 -21.95 5.22 -10.31
CA LEU A 87 -21.69 3.77 -10.20
C LEU A 87 -22.52 2.96 -11.19
N GLU A 88 -23.78 3.35 -11.43
CA GLU A 88 -24.61 2.73 -12.48
C GLU A 88 -24.04 2.99 -13.88
N ARG A 89 -23.51 4.18 -14.13
CA ARG A 89 -22.83 4.51 -15.39
C ARG A 89 -21.53 3.72 -15.52
N ALA A 90 -20.77 3.58 -14.43
CA ALA A 90 -19.55 2.77 -14.37
C ALA A 90 -19.85 1.31 -14.70
N LEU A 91 -20.86 0.71 -14.06
CA LEU A 91 -21.23 -0.70 -14.25
C LEU A 91 -21.70 -0.98 -15.69
N ARG A 92 -22.51 -0.09 -16.27
CA ARG A 92 -22.89 -0.21 -17.69
C ARG A 92 -21.66 -0.09 -18.61
N GLY A 93 -20.77 0.86 -18.32
CA GLY A 93 -19.51 1.03 -19.05
C GLY A 93 -18.63 -0.20 -18.97
N TYR A 94 -18.54 -0.83 -17.80
CA TYR A 94 -17.74 -2.04 -17.58
C TYR A 94 -18.21 -3.18 -18.48
N TYR A 95 -19.53 -3.44 -18.55
CA TYR A 95 -20.04 -4.50 -19.42
C TYR A 95 -19.83 -4.23 -20.91
N THR A 96 -19.91 -2.98 -21.34
CA THR A 96 -19.53 -2.60 -22.71
C THR A 96 -18.05 -2.86 -22.95
N ALA A 97 -17.19 -2.44 -22.02
CA ALA A 97 -15.75 -2.64 -22.12
C ALA A 97 -15.34 -4.13 -22.06
N ASP A 98 -16.09 -4.98 -21.34
CA ASP A 98 -15.95 -6.44 -21.34
C ASP A 98 -16.19 -7.03 -22.72
N VAL A 99 -17.25 -6.61 -23.41
CA VAL A 99 -17.51 -7.05 -24.78
C VAL A 99 -16.40 -6.57 -25.72
N GLU A 100 -15.98 -5.30 -25.62
CA GLU A 100 -14.93 -4.73 -26.46
C GLU A 100 -13.58 -5.44 -26.25
N CYS A 101 -13.15 -5.62 -25.01
CA CYS A 101 -11.93 -6.35 -24.66
C CYS A 101 -11.92 -7.74 -25.30
N ARG A 102 -13.02 -8.48 -25.15
CA ARG A 102 -13.12 -9.84 -25.68
C ARG A 102 -13.07 -9.92 -27.19
N VAL A 103 -13.62 -8.93 -27.89
CA VAL A 103 -13.50 -8.83 -29.36
C VAL A 103 -12.05 -8.57 -29.75
N THR A 104 -11.28 -7.80 -28.97
CA THR A 104 -9.86 -7.55 -29.28
C THR A 104 -8.95 -8.76 -29.04
N CYS A 105 -9.45 -9.80 -28.37
CA CYS A 105 -8.75 -11.08 -28.25
C CYS A 105 -8.75 -11.90 -29.55
N GLU A 106 -9.70 -11.64 -30.45
CA GLU A 106 -9.74 -12.28 -31.76
C GLU A 106 -8.63 -11.70 -32.65
N GLY A 107 -7.55 -12.46 -32.81
CA GLY A 107 -6.37 -12.04 -33.57
C GLY A 107 -5.46 -13.23 -33.84
N PRO A 108 -4.36 -13.05 -34.58
CA PRO A 108 -3.42 -14.13 -34.88
C PRO A 108 -2.80 -14.69 -33.60
N GLN A 109 -2.35 -15.95 -33.67
CA GLN A 109 -1.57 -16.58 -32.60
C GLN A 109 -0.37 -15.71 -32.25
N ARG A 110 -0.16 -15.49 -30.95
CA ARG A 110 0.92 -14.69 -30.39
C ARG A 110 1.96 -15.66 -29.87
N PHE A 111 3.16 -15.57 -30.43
CA PHE A 111 4.33 -16.30 -29.94
C PHE A 111 5.20 -15.35 -29.13
N GLU A 112 5.74 -15.82 -28.01
CA GLU A 112 6.81 -15.11 -27.32
C GLU A 112 8.12 -15.34 -28.06
N GLU A 113 8.84 -14.25 -28.36
CA GLU A 113 10.15 -14.26 -29.05
C GLU A 113 10.27 -15.28 -30.20
N TYR A 114 11.04 -16.35 -29.98
CA TYR A 114 11.40 -17.38 -30.95
C TYR A 114 10.63 -18.71 -30.77
N GLU A 115 9.59 -18.76 -29.92
CA GLU A 115 8.79 -19.99 -29.69
C GLU A 115 8.23 -20.59 -30.98
N TYR A 116 7.90 -19.74 -31.95
CA TYR A 116 7.41 -20.17 -33.26
C TYR A 116 8.39 -21.07 -34.03
N LEU A 117 9.69 -21.02 -33.72
CA LEU A 117 10.72 -21.89 -34.33
C LEU A 117 10.72 -23.30 -33.75
N GLU A 118 10.30 -23.45 -32.50
CA GLU A 118 10.24 -24.73 -31.79
C GLU A 118 8.83 -25.33 -31.81
N TYR A 119 7.83 -24.53 -32.21
CA TYR A 119 6.43 -24.94 -32.33
C TYR A 119 6.24 -26.06 -33.36
N LYS A 120 5.92 -27.25 -32.85
CA LYS A 120 5.64 -28.46 -33.65
C LYS A 120 4.32 -29.06 -33.22
N ALA A 121 3.23 -28.41 -33.63
CA ALA A 121 1.87 -28.90 -33.43
C ALA A 121 1.34 -29.50 -34.75
N ASP A 122 0.51 -30.54 -34.64
CA ASP A 122 -0.33 -30.95 -35.75
C ASP A 122 -1.47 -29.92 -36.00
N LEU A 123 -2.27 -30.13 -37.05
CA LEU A 123 -3.34 -29.19 -37.39
C LEU A 123 -4.38 -29.03 -36.26
N TYR A 124 -4.73 -30.12 -35.57
CA TYR A 124 -5.73 -30.09 -34.52
C TYR A 124 -5.19 -29.46 -33.24
N GLU A 125 -3.95 -29.78 -32.88
CA GLU A 125 -3.22 -29.16 -31.78
C GLU A 125 -3.06 -27.66 -32.03
N ALA A 126 -2.70 -27.23 -33.25
CA ALA A 126 -2.56 -25.82 -33.60
C ALA A 126 -3.89 -25.06 -33.52
N ILE A 127 -4.99 -25.67 -33.96
CA ILE A 127 -6.33 -25.09 -33.82
C ILE A 127 -6.73 -24.98 -32.34
N ALA A 128 -6.53 -26.06 -31.57
CA ALA A 128 -6.88 -26.10 -30.16
C ALA A 128 -6.09 -25.07 -29.35
N ASP A 129 -4.78 -24.99 -29.57
CA ASP A 129 -3.87 -24.05 -28.92
C ASP A 129 -4.22 -22.59 -29.27
N HIS A 130 -4.57 -22.32 -30.53
CA HIS A 130 -5.04 -21.00 -30.95
C HIS A 130 -6.34 -20.57 -30.23
N TYR A 131 -7.34 -21.45 -30.17
CA TYR A 131 -8.59 -21.16 -29.46
C TYR A 131 -8.40 -21.08 -27.94
N MET A 132 -7.46 -21.86 -27.39
CA MET A 132 -7.05 -21.75 -25.99
C MET A 132 -6.45 -20.37 -25.71
N GLN A 133 -5.56 -19.86 -26.56
CA GLN A 133 -5.01 -18.49 -26.42
C GLN A 133 -6.10 -17.42 -26.46
N ILE A 134 -7.07 -17.54 -27.39
CA ILE A 134 -8.21 -16.61 -27.46
C ILE A 134 -9.02 -16.69 -26.17
N LEU A 135 -9.32 -17.89 -25.69
CA LEU A 135 -10.10 -18.11 -24.49
C LEU A 135 -9.40 -17.56 -23.24
N VAL A 136 -8.09 -17.78 -23.09
CA VAL A 136 -7.27 -17.20 -22.01
C VAL A 136 -7.36 -15.67 -22.04
N CYS A 137 -7.17 -15.05 -23.20
CA CYS A 137 -7.29 -13.60 -23.34
C CYS A 137 -8.68 -13.09 -22.94
N GLN A 138 -9.74 -13.76 -23.40
CA GLN A 138 -11.12 -13.38 -23.09
C GLN A 138 -11.48 -13.53 -21.62
N HIS A 139 -10.93 -14.57 -20.98
CA HIS A 139 -11.09 -14.83 -19.55
C HIS A 139 -10.36 -13.75 -18.72
N GLU A 140 -9.18 -13.35 -19.15
CA GLU A 140 -8.36 -12.30 -18.51
C GLU A 140 -8.90 -10.87 -18.63
N CYS A 141 -9.94 -10.64 -19.45
CA CYS A 141 -10.56 -9.32 -19.58
C CYS A 141 -11.06 -8.77 -18.23
N VAL A 142 -11.50 -9.63 -17.30
CA VAL A 142 -11.89 -9.20 -15.94
C VAL A 142 -10.77 -8.47 -15.22
N ARG A 143 -9.53 -8.97 -15.35
CA ARG A 143 -8.34 -8.37 -14.75
C ARG A 143 -7.93 -7.12 -15.50
N GLU A 144 -7.85 -7.19 -16.83
CA GLU A 144 -7.46 -6.03 -17.66
C GLU A 144 -8.39 -4.83 -17.44
N LEU A 145 -9.69 -5.07 -17.34
CA LEU A 145 -10.67 -4.01 -17.12
C LEU A 145 -10.65 -3.47 -15.69
N ALA A 146 -10.12 -4.22 -14.73
CA ALA A 146 -9.89 -3.80 -13.36
C ALA A 146 -8.52 -3.12 -13.14
N THR A 147 -7.58 -3.23 -14.08
CA THR A 147 -6.25 -2.61 -13.98
C THR A 147 -6.22 -1.19 -14.57
N ARG A 148 -5.75 -0.23 -13.77
CA ARG A 148 -5.53 1.15 -14.19
C ARG A 148 -4.32 1.26 -15.12
N PRO A 149 -4.30 2.24 -16.05
CA PRO A 149 -3.10 2.54 -16.83
C PRO A 149 -1.87 2.68 -15.93
N GLY A 150 -0.76 2.04 -16.30
CA GLY A 150 0.52 2.14 -15.58
C GLY A 150 0.64 1.34 -14.28
N ARG A 151 -0.41 0.60 -13.89
CA ARG A 151 -0.39 -0.34 -12.76
C ARG A 151 -0.23 -1.78 -13.24
N LEU A 152 0.30 -2.64 -12.38
CA LEU A 152 0.40 -4.09 -12.67
C LEU A 152 -0.81 -4.85 -12.10
N SER A 153 -1.29 -4.42 -10.95
CA SER A 153 -2.33 -5.08 -10.17
C SER A 153 -3.70 -4.51 -10.47
N PRO A 154 -4.73 -5.36 -10.59
CA PRO A 154 -6.12 -4.91 -10.73
C PRO A 154 -6.65 -4.33 -9.41
N ILE A 155 -7.64 -3.45 -9.47
CA ILE A 155 -8.49 -3.16 -8.30
C ILE A 155 -9.12 -4.49 -7.86
N GLU A 156 -8.86 -4.91 -6.62
CA GLU A 156 -9.42 -6.15 -6.09
C GLU A 156 -10.94 -6.07 -6.05
N ASN A 157 -11.62 -7.16 -6.41
CA ASN A 157 -13.08 -7.23 -6.39
C ASN A 157 -13.77 -6.12 -7.21
N TYR A 158 -13.10 -5.55 -8.22
CA TYR A 158 -13.58 -4.36 -8.93
C TYR A 158 -15.05 -4.45 -9.39
N LEU A 159 -15.42 -5.53 -10.09
CA LEU A 159 -16.80 -5.75 -10.53
C LEU A 159 -17.76 -5.93 -9.34
N PRO A 160 -17.53 -6.86 -8.40
CA PRO A 160 -18.42 -7.02 -7.24
C PRO A 160 -18.56 -5.73 -6.40
N LEU A 161 -17.50 -4.93 -6.24
CA LEU A 161 -17.56 -3.68 -5.48
C LEU A 161 -18.59 -2.69 -6.01
N HIS A 162 -18.88 -2.67 -7.32
CA HIS A 162 -19.97 -1.84 -7.85
C HIS A 162 -21.31 -2.20 -7.18
N TYR A 163 -21.60 -3.49 -7.03
CA TYR A 163 -22.81 -3.96 -6.37
C TYR A 163 -22.81 -3.65 -4.88
N ASP A 164 -21.64 -3.74 -4.25
CA ASP A 164 -21.51 -3.45 -2.83
C ASP A 164 -21.77 -1.96 -2.52
N TYR A 165 -21.16 -1.03 -3.26
CA TYR A 165 -21.47 0.39 -3.13
C TYR A 165 -22.94 0.69 -3.47
N LEU A 166 -23.46 0.10 -4.54
CA LEU A 166 -24.83 0.33 -4.98
C LEU A 166 -25.86 -0.19 -3.97
N GLN A 167 -25.65 -1.35 -3.33
CA GLN A 167 -26.64 -1.88 -2.37
C GLN A 167 -26.88 -0.89 -1.23
N PHE A 168 -25.80 -0.32 -0.67
CA PHE A 168 -25.90 0.61 0.44
C PHE A 168 -26.41 1.97 -0.01
N ALA A 169 -25.94 2.47 -1.15
CA ALA A 169 -26.43 3.75 -1.68
C ALA A 169 -27.93 3.69 -1.97
N TYR A 170 -28.44 2.61 -2.58
CA TYR A 170 -29.86 2.40 -2.80
C TYR A 170 -30.66 2.30 -1.49
N TYR A 171 -30.10 1.62 -0.49
CA TYR A 171 -30.70 1.58 0.85
C TYR A 171 -30.84 2.99 1.45
N ARG A 172 -29.78 3.81 1.39
CA ARG A 172 -29.78 5.17 1.95
C ARG A 172 -30.79 6.11 1.30
N VAL A 173 -31.18 5.86 0.05
CA VAL A 173 -32.22 6.63 -0.66
C VAL A 173 -33.61 5.97 -0.62
N GLY A 174 -33.77 4.86 0.10
CA GLY A 174 -35.05 4.16 0.29
C GLY A 174 -35.48 3.23 -0.85
N GLU A 175 -34.60 2.93 -1.81
CA GLU A 175 -34.87 2.03 -2.93
C GLU A 175 -34.53 0.56 -2.59
N TYR A 176 -35.24 -0.02 -1.61
CA TYR A 176 -34.91 -1.33 -1.03
C TYR A 176 -34.93 -2.50 -2.03
N VAL A 177 -35.78 -2.45 -3.06
CA VAL A 177 -35.81 -3.47 -4.12
C VAL A 177 -34.47 -3.52 -4.87
N LYS A 178 -33.91 -2.36 -5.22
CA LYS A 178 -32.62 -2.28 -5.91
C LYS A 178 -31.46 -2.57 -4.97
N ALA A 179 -31.58 -2.17 -3.69
CA ALA A 179 -30.61 -2.55 -2.66
C ALA A 179 -30.48 -4.07 -2.55
N LEU A 180 -31.61 -4.79 -2.44
CA LEU A 180 -31.63 -6.24 -2.39
C LEU A 180 -31.17 -6.90 -3.69
N GLU A 181 -31.52 -6.35 -4.85
CA GLU A 181 -31.01 -6.82 -6.15
C GLU A 181 -29.48 -6.73 -6.22
N CYS A 182 -28.89 -5.61 -5.78
CA CYS A 182 -27.43 -5.44 -5.71
C CYS A 182 -26.78 -6.36 -4.68
N ALA A 183 -27.33 -6.49 -3.47
CA ALA A 183 -26.81 -7.39 -2.45
C ALA A 183 -26.80 -8.85 -2.95
N LYS A 184 -27.91 -9.32 -3.56
CA LYS A 184 -27.95 -10.65 -4.20
C LYS A 184 -26.94 -10.79 -5.33
N SER A 185 -26.66 -9.72 -6.07
CA SER A 185 -25.67 -9.73 -7.17
C SER A 185 -24.24 -9.84 -6.65
N TYR A 186 -23.91 -9.13 -5.57
CA TYR A 186 -22.63 -9.23 -4.88
C TYR A 186 -22.38 -10.65 -4.35
N LEU A 187 -23.39 -11.23 -3.70
CA LEU A 187 -23.35 -12.58 -3.13
C LEU A 187 -23.16 -13.69 -4.18
N LEU A 188 -23.32 -13.40 -5.48
CA LEU A 188 -22.93 -14.35 -6.52
C LEU A 188 -21.40 -14.54 -6.60
N PHE A 189 -20.63 -13.50 -6.27
CA PHE A 189 -19.17 -13.52 -6.24
C PHE A 189 -18.63 -13.95 -4.88
N HIS A 190 -19.30 -13.52 -3.80
CA HIS A 190 -18.90 -13.79 -2.42
C HIS A 190 -20.09 -14.41 -1.63
N PRO A 191 -20.37 -15.70 -1.83
CA PRO A 191 -21.55 -16.35 -1.24
C PRO A 191 -21.51 -16.45 0.29
N ASP A 192 -20.30 -16.42 0.86
CA ASP A 192 -20.04 -16.60 2.29
C ASP A 192 -19.80 -15.26 3.03
N ASP A 193 -20.06 -14.11 2.40
CA ASP A 193 -19.91 -12.80 3.04
C ASP A 193 -21.04 -12.57 4.05
N GLU A 194 -20.74 -12.79 5.34
CA GLU A 194 -21.71 -12.65 6.43
C GLU A 194 -22.33 -11.25 6.50
N ALA A 195 -21.56 -10.19 6.22
CA ALA A 195 -22.06 -8.83 6.33
C ALA A 195 -23.10 -8.53 5.23
N VAL A 196 -22.85 -8.96 4.00
CA VAL A 196 -23.80 -8.75 2.90
C VAL A 196 -25.00 -9.71 3.00
N LEU A 197 -24.82 -10.91 3.56
CA LEU A 197 -25.94 -11.79 3.89
C LEU A 197 -26.89 -11.13 4.90
N GLU A 198 -26.36 -10.56 5.98
CA GLU A 198 -27.15 -9.80 6.96
C GLU A 198 -27.87 -8.61 6.32
N ASN A 199 -27.18 -7.84 5.47
CA ASN A 199 -27.78 -6.71 4.74
C ASN A 199 -28.94 -7.18 3.85
N ALA A 200 -28.74 -8.28 3.11
CA ALA A 200 -29.76 -8.84 2.23
C ALA A 200 -31.00 -9.28 3.02
N ASP A 201 -30.82 -9.93 4.17
CA ASP A 201 -31.94 -10.34 5.03
C ASP A 201 -32.66 -9.13 5.65
N TYR A 202 -31.91 -8.10 6.03
CA TYR A 202 -32.50 -6.85 6.48
C TYR A 202 -33.34 -6.19 5.37
N TYR A 203 -32.84 -6.07 4.14
CA TYR A 203 -33.62 -5.50 3.03
C TYR A 203 -34.86 -6.35 2.69
N LYS A 204 -34.80 -7.68 2.82
CA LYS A 204 -35.98 -8.55 2.66
C LYS A 204 -37.04 -8.19 3.71
N SER A 205 -36.66 -8.06 4.97
CA SER A 205 -37.60 -7.74 6.07
C SER A 205 -38.35 -6.43 5.84
N LEU A 206 -37.70 -5.42 5.23
CA LEU A 206 -38.32 -4.14 4.88
C LEU A 206 -39.34 -4.25 3.74
N LEU A 207 -39.28 -5.34 2.94
CA LEU A 207 -40.10 -5.55 1.76
C LEU A 207 -41.25 -6.53 1.99
N GLU A 208 -41.16 -7.42 2.99
CA GLU A 208 -42.12 -8.52 3.24
C GLU A 208 -43.59 -8.08 3.32
N GLU A 209 -43.86 -6.89 3.87
CA GLU A 209 -45.23 -6.35 3.95
C GLU A 209 -45.77 -5.87 2.59
N THR A 210 -44.89 -5.55 1.64
CA THR A 210 -45.23 -4.91 0.36
C THR A 210 -45.15 -5.86 -0.83
N MET A 211 -44.24 -6.84 -0.80
CA MET A 211 -44.03 -7.80 -1.87
C MET A 211 -43.26 -9.02 -1.38
N ASP A 212 -43.32 -10.12 -2.15
CA ASP A 212 -42.50 -11.30 -1.89
C ASP A 212 -41.03 -11.04 -2.27
N PRO A 213 -40.08 -10.97 -1.31
CA PRO A 213 -38.68 -10.69 -1.59
C PRO A 213 -37.96 -11.79 -2.40
N GLU A 214 -38.53 -12.99 -2.49
CA GLU A 214 -37.98 -14.09 -3.29
C GLU A 214 -38.15 -13.89 -4.80
N THR A 215 -39.07 -13.02 -5.20
CA THR A 215 -39.24 -12.61 -6.60
C THR A 215 -38.08 -11.74 -7.09
N ILE A 216 -37.38 -11.06 -6.18
CA ILE A 216 -36.21 -10.22 -6.50
C ILE A 216 -35.01 -11.13 -6.75
N LYS A 217 -34.47 -11.10 -7.96
CA LYS A 217 -33.31 -11.89 -8.39
C LYS A 217 -32.08 -11.00 -8.48
N PRO A 218 -30.86 -11.56 -8.40
CA PRO A 218 -29.65 -10.80 -8.75
C PRO A 218 -29.72 -10.29 -10.19
N ARG A 219 -28.95 -9.25 -10.49
CA ARG A 219 -28.90 -8.64 -11.82
C ARG A 219 -28.52 -9.68 -12.86
N LYS A 220 -29.26 -9.67 -13.97
CA LYS A 220 -29.07 -10.61 -15.08
C LYS A 220 -27.65 -10.56 -15.64
N GLU A 221 -27.05 -9.37 -15.75
CA GLU A 221 -25.69 -9.22 -16.27
C GLU A 221 -24.64 -9.84 -15.36
N ALA A 222 -24.76 -9.69 -14.03
CA ALA A 222 -23.86 -10.35 -13.06
C ALA A 222 -23.95 -11.88 -13.18
N ALA A 223 -25.18 -12.41 -13.17
CA ALA A 223 -25.42 -13.83 -13.29
C ALA A 223 -24.91 -14.40 -14.63
N LYS A 224 -25.12 -13.68 -15.73
CA LYS A 224 -24.63 -14.05 -17.07
C LYS A 224 -23.10 -14.02 -17.13
N PHE A 225 -22.48 -12.98 -16.57
CA PHE A 225 -21.03 -12.84 -16.49
C PHE A 225 -20.41 -14.03 -15.74
N LEU A 226 -20.86 -14.32 -14.52
CA LEU A 226 -20.31 -15.41 -13.70
C LEU A 226 -20.54 -16.78 -14.32
N ARG A 227 -21.72 -17.02 -14.90
CA ARG A 227 -22.00 -18.27 -15.62
C ARG A 227 -21.03 -18.45 -16.79
N ARG A 228 -20.80 -17.40 -17.58
CA ARG A 228 -19.84 -17.41 -18.68
C ARG A 228 -18.43 -17.66 -18.15
N HIS A 229 -17.96 -16.86 -17.21
CA HIS A 229 -16.61 -16.92 -16.66
C HIS A 229 -16.29 -18.31 -16.09
N LYS A 230 -17.24 -18.94 -15.39
CA LYS A 230 -17.09 -20.30 -14.88
C LYS A 230 -16.93 -21.34 -15.99
N LEU A 231 -17.76 -21.26 -17.04
CA LEU A 231 -17.65 -22.15 -18.19
C LEU A 231 -16.33 -21.99 -18.93
N GLU A 232 -15.80 -20.75 -18.99
CA GLU A 232 -14.50 -20.47 -19.59
C GLU A 232 -13.36 -21.08 -18.78
N SER A 233 -13.37 -20.94 -17.45
CA SER A 233 -12.41 -21.60 -16.56
C SER A 233 -12.44 -23.13 -16.72
N ASP A 234 -13.64 -23.74 -16.73
CA ASP A 234 -13.80 -25.19 -16.94
C ASP A 234 -13.19 -25.63 -18.30
N LEU A 235 -13.45 -24.87 -19.37
CA LEU A 235 -12.90 -25.13 -20.71
C LEU A 235 -11.37 -24.97 -20.76
N LEU A 236 -10.83 -23.96 -20.10
CA LEU A 236 -9.39 -23.73 -20.00
C LEU A 236 -8.69 -24.88 -19.26
N GLN A 237 -9.25 -25.32 -18.14
CA GLN A 237 -8.72 -26.45 -17.39
C GLN A 237 -8.73 -27.75 -18.21
N MET A 238 -9.82 -28.01 -18.93
CA MET A 238 -9.93 -29.17 -19.82
C MET A 238 -8.95 -29.09 -20.99
N GLY A 239 -8.84 -27.94 -21.65
CA GLY A 239 -7.93 -27.74 -22.78
C GLY A 239 -6.46 -27.84 -22.38
N ALA A 240 -6.08 -27.26 -21.24
CA ALA A 240 -4.73 -27.36 -20.71
C ALA A 240 -4.33 -28.81 -20.39
N THR A 241 -5.23 -29.55 -19.74
CA THR A 241 -5.03 -30.98 -19.45
C THR A 241 -4.88 -31.79 -20.75
N GLY A 242 -5.69 -31.50 -21.76
CA GLY A 242 -5.63 -32.17 -23.06
C GLY A 242 -4.35 -31.88 -23.84
N LEU A 243 -3.80 -30.68 -23.73
CA LEU A 243 -2.56 -30.24 -24.37
C LEU A 243 -1.30 -30.51 -23.53
N GLY A 244 -1.45 -31.09 -22.33
CA GLY A 244 -0.33 -31.54 -21.50
C GLY A 244 0.39 -30.43 -20.73
N PHE A 245 -0.28 -29.30 -20.46
CA PHE A 245 0.27 -28.23 -19.62
C PHE A 245 -0.65 -27.90 -18.42
N VAL A 246 -0.09 -27.22 -17.43
CA VAL A 246 -0.83 -26.81 -16.23
C VAL A 246 -1.32 -25.38 -16.42
N TYR A 247 -2.63 -25.20 -16.45
CA TYR A 247 -3.26 -23.89 -16.31
C TYR A 247 -3.55 -23.63 -14.83
N THR A 248 -3.12 -22.47 -14.33
CA THR A 248 -3.43 -22.00 -12.99
C THR A 248 -4.27 -20.74 -13.12
N GLU A 249 -5.54 -20.82 -12.76
CA GLU A 249 -6.44 -19.66 -12.78
C GLU A 249 -6.03 -18.67 -11.68
N PRO A 250 -5.85 -17.37 -12.00
CA PRO A 250 -5.68 -16.33 -11.02
C PRO A 250 -6.89 -16.20 -10.08
N SER A 251 -6.64 -15.81 -8.83
CA SER A 251 -7.74 -15.49 -7.91
C SER A 251 -8.33 -14.11 -8.24
N TYR A 252 -9.49 -14.09 -8.90
CA TYR A 252 -10.18 -12.84 -9.27
C TYR A 252 -11.09 -12.27 -8.17
N TRP A 253 -11.54 -13.13 -7.24
CA TRP A 253 -12.47 -12.77 -6.16
C TRP A 253 -11.80 -13.05 -4.82
N SER A 254 -11.35 -12.01 -4.12
CA SER A 254 -10.73 -12.16 -2.80
C SER A 254 -11.79 -12.05 -1.71
N SER A 255 -11.79 -12.97 -0.74
CA SER A 255 -12.66 -12.90 0.45
C SER A 255 -12.17 -11.89 1.50
N SER A 256 -10.92 -11.43 1.42
CA SER A 256 -10.31 -10.53 2.42
C SER A 256 -10.64 -9.05 2.24
N SER A 257 -11.30 -8.68 1.15
CA SER A 257 -11.43 -7.29 0.70
C SER A 257 -12.89 -6.82 0.71
N ALA A 258 -13.71 -7.40 1.60
CA ALA A 258 -15.00 -6.83 1.98
C ALA A 258 -14.76 -5.47 2.65
N ARG A 259 -15.60 -4.48 2.36
CA ARG A 259 -15.42 -3.11 2.88
C ARG A 259 -15.40 -3.11 4.41
N GLN A 260 -14.33 -2.56 5.00
CA GLN A 260 -14.30 -2.19 6.42
C GLN A 260 -15.06 -0.88 6.58
N ASP A 261 -16.39 -0.93 6.63
CA ASP A 261 -17.21 0.29 6.73
C ASP A 261 -17.82 0.47 8.13
N GLU A 262 -17.63 1.65 8.73
CA GLU A 262 -18.35 2.13 9.92
C GLU A 262 -19.85 2.36 9.63
N HIS A 263 -20.24 2.43 8.36
CA HIS A 263 -21.62 2.63 7.91
C HIS A 263 -22.46 1.35 7.80
N ARG A 264 -22.12 0.29 8.56
CA ARG A 264 -22.89 -0.96 8.60
C ARG A 264 -24.38 -0.69 8.89
N VAL A 265 -25.26 -1.27 8.07
CA VAL A 265 -26.71 -1.18 8.30
C VAL A 265 -27.01 -1.84 9.66
N PRO A 266 -27.64 -1.14 10.62
CA PRO A 266 -27.94 -1.73 11.91
C PRO A 266 -28.88 -2.92 11.75
N SER A 267 -28.42 -4.12 12.11
CA SER A 267 -29.27 -5.32 12.23
C SER A 267 -30.25 -5.11 13.38
N GLY A 268 -31.39 -4.49 13.08
CA GLY A 268 -32.49 -4.24 13.99
C GLY A 268 -33.43 -5.44 14.06
N VAL A 269 -33.12 -6.42 14.92
CA VAL A 269 -34.17 -7.23 15.56
C VAL A 269 -34.13 -6.92 17.04
N ASN A 270 -34.86 -5.88 17.43
CA ASN A 270 -35.64 -5.81 18.66
C ASN A 270 -36.56 -4.58 18.60
N SER A 271 -37.84 -4.84 18.77
CA SER A 271 -38.91 -3.86 18.95
C SER A 271 -38.62 -2.93 20.15
N GLU A 272 -38.80 -1.62 19.98
CA GLU A 272 -38.61 -0.55 20.99
C GLU A 272 -39.53 -0.65 22.25
N PRO A 273 -39.42 0.24 23.29
CA PRO A 273 -38.31 1.11 23.77
C PRO A 273 -38.06 1.07 25.32
N ALA A 274 -37.04 1.81 25.79
CA ALA A 274 -36.85 2.43 27.12
C ALA A 274 -35.91 1.78 28.19
N ASP A 275 -35.06 2.65 28.76
CA ASP A 275 -34.37 2.69 30.06
C ASP A 275 -33.56 1.48 30.61
N GLY A 276 -32.26 1.72 30.85
CA GLY A 276 -31.49 1.11 31.96
C GLY A 276 -30.49 -0.01 31.61
N PRO A 277 -29.47 -0.27 32.46
CA PRO A 277 -28.11 -0.60 31.99
C PRO A 277 -27.74 -2.08 31.95
N ALA A 278 -26.86 -2.38 30.97
CA ALA A 278 -25.83 -3.43 30.86
C ALA A 278 -26.00 -4.77 31.60
N LEU A 279 -25.94 -5.88 30.85
CA LEU A 279 -25.30 -7.13 31.29
C LEU A 279 -24.88 -7.99 30.09
N SER A 280 -23.72 -8.61 30.23
CA SER A 280 -22.90 -9.30 29.24
C SER A 280 -23.08 -10.83 29.23
N VAL A 281 -22.34 -11.49 28.32
CA VAL A 281 -22.02 -12.93 28.19
C VAL A 281 -23.04 -13.70 27.33
N GLY A 282 -22.72 -14.45 26.26
CA GLY A 282 -21.56 -15.15 25.66
C GLY A 282 -22.18 -16.19 24.69
N LYS A 283 -21.61 -16.75 23.61
CA LYS A 283 -20.27 -17.18 23.19
C LYS A 283 -20.28 -17.27 21.65
N LYS A 284 -19.20 -16.84 20.98
CA LYS A 284 -18.99 -17.04 19.52
C LYS A 284 -18.23 -18.37 19.26
N PRO A 285 -18.52 -19.11 18.17
CA PRO A 285 -17.59 -20.09 17.60
C PRO A 285 -16.45 -19.37 16.87
N ALA A 286 -15.29 -20.03 16.78
CA ALA A 286 -14.00 -19.42 16.42
C ALA A 286 -13.88 -19.05 14.92
N PRO A 287 -13.47 -17.81 14.57
CA PRO A 287 -13.07 -17.45 13.22
C PRO A 287 -11.55 -17.62 13.02
N ARG A 288 -11.14 -18.06 11.82
CA ARG A 288 -9.74 -18.10 11.39
C ARG A 288 -9.28 -16.69 10.98
N MET A 289 -8.61 -16.04 11.93
CA MET A 289 -7.56 -15.01 11.80
C MET A 289 -7.66 -14.00 10.64
N ASP A 290 -8.73 -13.19 10.62
CA ASP A 290 -8.48 -11.77 10.40
C ASP A 290 -7.62 -11.27 11.56
N ARG A 291 -6.46 -10.69 11.27
CA ARG A 291 -5.65 -10.04 12.32
C ARG A 291 -6.45 -8.84 12.81
N GLU A 292 -7.22 -9.01 13.88
CA GLU A 292 -7.75 -7.89 14.67
C GLU A 292 -6.57 -6.94 14.94
N LEU A 293 -6.58 -5.78 14.29
CA LEU A 293 -5.59 -4.73 14.49
C LEU A 293 -5.77 -4.22 15.91
N ARG A 294 -4.90 -4.66 16.81
CA ARG A 294 -4.95 -4.34 18.24
C ARG A 294 -3.93 -3.25 18.54
N GLU A 295 -4.26 -2.36 19.46
CA GLU A 295 -3.36 -1.31 19.93
C GLU A 295 -3.48 -1.11 21.45
N GLY A 296 -2.62 -0.27 22.03
CA GLY A 296 -2.63 0.04 23.46
C GLY A 296 -2.12 -1.11 24.34
N GLY A 297 -1.16 -1.89 23.87
CA GLY A 297 -0.41 -2.82 24.71
C GLY A 297 0.48 -2.12 25.74
N SER A 298 1.05 -2.89 26.67
CA SER A 298 1.85 -2.35 27.77
C SER A 298 3.16 -1.71 27.30
N LEU A 299 3.57 -0.63 27.94
CA LEU A 299 4.93 -0.11 27.80
C LEU A 299 5.89 -0.98 28.62
N LEU A 300 6.88 -1.58 27.96
CA LEU A 300 7.81 -2.53 28.58
C LEU A 300 8.90 -1.85 29.45
N TYR A 301 9.08 -0.55 29.29
CA TYR A 301 10.17 0.21 29.88
C TYR A 301 9.60 1.35 30.72
N SER A 302 10.02 1.46 31.98
CA SER A 302 9.53 2.46 32.94
C SER A 302 9.74 3.90 32.49
N ASP A 303 10.83 4.14 31.77
CA ASP A 303 11.26 5.50 31.42
C ASP A 303 10.57 6.01 30.15
N VAL A 304 9.96 5.12 29.38
CA VAL A 304 9.25 5.46 28.13
C VAL A 304 7.93 6.12 28.48
N GLN A 305 7.70 7.30 27.90
CA GLN A 305 6.49 8.08 28.13
C GLN A 305 5.55 7.96 26.93
N PHE A 306 4.32 7.53 27.19
CA PHE A 306 3.24 7.62 26.20
C PHE A 306 2.80 9.07 26.01
N ILE A 307 2.72 9.52 24.74
CA ILE A 307 2.31 10.88 24.39
C ILE A 307 0.96 10.88 23.68
N TYR A 308 0.86 10.20 22.53
CA TYR A 308 -0.37 10.15 21.73
C TYR A 308 -0.66 8.76 21.18
N ASN A 309 -1.93 8.37 21.17
CA ASN A 309 -2.45 7.21 20.45
C ASN A 309 -2.93 7.60 19.03
N SER A 310 -3.44 6.60 18.31
CA SER A 310 -4.06 6.71 16.99
C SER A 310 -5.15 7.79 16.93
N GLN A 311 -6.06 7.81 17.89
CA GLN A 311 -7.16 8.79 17.95
C GLN A 311 -6.63 10.23 18.07
N GLN A 312 -5.64 10.47 18.92
CA GLN A 312 -5.02 11.79 19.09
C GLN A 312 -4.13 12.20 17.91
N LEU A 313 -3.70 11.23 17.08
CA LEU A 313 -2.95 11.43 15.85
C LEU A 313 -3.85 11.39 14.60
N ASN A 314 -5.17 11.46 14.76
CA ASN A 314 -6.16 11.43 13.66
C ASN A 314 -5.89 10.30 12.65
N GLY A 315 -5.80 9.06 13.13
CA GLY A 315 -5.66 7.88 12.28
C GLY A 315 -5.78 6.58 13.06
N THR A 316 -5.27 5.49 12.48
CA THR A 316 -5.31 4.14 13.04
C THR A 316 -3.90 3.55 13.15
N GLN A 317 -3.68 2.69 14.15
CA GLN A 317 -2.39 2.03 14.35
C GLN A 317 -1.20 3.01 14.40
N ARG A 318 -1.31 4.11 15.14
CA ARG A 318 -0.22 5.09 15.37
C ARG A 318 0.11 5.20 16.85
N VAL A 319 1.37 5.49 17.17
CA VAL A 319 1.78 5.84 18.52
C VAL A 319 2.95 6.81 18.52
N LEU A 320 2.85 7.83 19.38
CA LEU A 320 3.95 8.73 19.68
C LEU A 320 4.41 8.51 21.12
N LEU A 321 5.71 8.25 21.27
CA LEU A 321 6.37 7.98 22.55
C LEU A 321 7.55 8.94 22.73
N ASP A 322 7.80 9.37 23.95
CA ASP A 322 9.01 10.11 24.33
C ASP A 322 9.88 9.25 25.27
N ASN A 323 11.14 9.66 25.46
CA ASN A 323 12.11 9.01 26.33
C ASN A 323 12.37 7.53 25.97
N VAL A 324 12.25 7.17 24.69
CA VAL A 324 12.67 5.84 24.20
C VAL A 324 14.17 5.66 24.33
N ILE A 325 14.94 6.74 24.16
CA ILE A 325 16.36 6.82 24.51
C ILE A 325 16.62 8.10 25.30
N SER A 326 17.66 8.08 26.11
CA SER A 326 18.13 9.22 26.91
C SER A 326 18.88 10.26 26.07
N GLU A 327 19.06 11.45 26.64
CA GLU A 327 19.85 12.52 26.02
C GLU A 327 21.32 12.12 25.85
N GLU A 328 21.90 11.36 26.78
CA GLU A 328 23.24 10.80 26.66
C GLU A 328 23.33 9.82 25.49
N GLU A 329 22.37 8.90 25.35
CA GLU A 329 22.31 7.95 24.24
C GLU A 329 22.14 8.66 22.89
N CYS A 330 21.31 9.71 22.81
CA CYS A 330 21.20 10.55 21.63
C CYS A 330 22.54 11.17 21.23
N GLN A 331 23.28 11.74 22.19
CA GLN A 331 24.59 12.33 21.93
C GLN A 331 25.61 11.30 21.43
N GLU A 332 25.64 10.10 22.03
CA GLU A 332 26.51 9.00 21.60
C GLU A 332 26.15 8.52 20.19
N LEU A 333 24.87 8.31 19.89
CA LEU A 333 24.43 7.92 18.55
C LEU A 333 24.76 9.00 17.50
N ARG A 334 24.67 10.29 17.84
CA ARG A 334 25.09 11.38 16.95
C ARG A 334 26.59 11.36 16.67
N ARG A 335 27.42 11.03 17.67
CA ARG A 335 28.88 10.88 17.46
C ARG A 335 29.17 9.70 16.53
N VAL A 336 28.46 8.59 16.70
CA VAL A 336 28.54 7.44 15.80
C VAL A 336 28.16 7.85 14.39
N ALA A 337 27.00 8.51 14.21
CA ALA A 337 26.52 9.01 12.92
C ALA A 337 27.61 9.82 12.18
N ASN A 338 28.20 10.81 12.84
CA ASN A 338 29.26 11.65 12.25
C ASN A 338 30.52 10.88 11.85
N GLY A 339 30.81 9.73 12.48
CA GLY A 339 31.98 8.91 12.20
C GLY A 339 31.80 7.85 11.11
N ILE A 340 30.55 7.42 10.84
CA ILE A 340 30.29 6.23 9.99
C ILE A 340 29.42 6.51 8.76
N MET A 341 28.72 7.65 8.73
CA MET A 341 27.78 7.95 7.66
C MET A 341 28.48 8.19 6.33
N LEU A 342 27.88 7.65 5.27
CA LEU A 342 28.28 7.96 3.89
C LEU A 342 27.21 8.81 3.24
N ALA A 343 27.65 9.72 2.37
CA ALA A 343 26.75 10.44 1.49
C ALA A 343 26.07 9.45 0.54
N GLY A 344 24.76 9.54 0.43
CA GLY A 344 23.96 8.63 -0.39
C GLY A 344 22.75 8.08 0.34
N ASP A 345 21.70 7.79 -0.42
CA ASP A 345 20.45 7.13 0.01
C ASP A 345 20.61 5.72 0.63
N GLY A 346 21.81 5.16 0.63
CA GLY A 346 22.09 3.78 1.07
C GLY A 346 21.83 2.71 0.01
N TYR A 347 21.35 3.08 -1.19
CA TYR A 347 21.03 2.14 -2.28
C TYR A 347 21.85 2.43 -3.55
N ARG A 348 21.72 3.63 -4.12
CA ARG A 348 22.34 4.05 -5.38
C ARG A 348 23.40 5.14 -5.19
N GLY A 349 23.65 5.55 -3.95
CA GLY A 349 24.69 6.53 -3.62
C GLY A 349 24.33 7.96 -4.03
N LYS A 350 23.05 8.24 -4.32
CA LYS A 350 22.59 9.60 -4.64
C LYS A 350 22.62 10.46 -3.38
N SER A 351 23.46 11.49 -3.35
CA SER A 351 23.63 12.38 -2.20
C SER A 351 22.41 13.26 -1.90
N SER A 352 21.49 13.40 -2.86
CA SER A 352 20.28 14.22 -2.77
C SER A 352 19.11 13.49 -3.45
N PRO A 353 18.65 12.37 -2.87
CA PRO A 353 17.73 11.43 -3.55
C PRO A 353 16.30 11.95 -3.69
N HIS A 354 15.90 12.91 -2.85
CA HIS A 354 14.52 13.44 -2.83
C HIS A 354 14.41 14.92 -3.18
N THR A 355 15.40 15.73 -2.79
CA THR A 355 15.45 17.16 -3.08
C THR A 355 16.90 17.57 -3.27
N PRO A 356 17.23 18.42 -4.26
CA PRO A 356 18.59 18.92 -4.46
C PRO A 356 19.08 19.81 -3.31
N ASN A 357 18.17 20.29 -2.46
CA ASN A 357 18.44 21.27 -1.40
C ASN A 357 18.98 20.65 -0.10
N GLU A 358 19.03 19.32 -0.01
CA GLU A 358 19.45 18.61 1.19
C GLU A 358 20.48 17.54 0.84
N LYS A 359 21.44 17.35 1.74
CA LYS A 359 22.37 16.22 1.70
C LYS A 359 21.82 15.08 2.54
N PHE A 360 21.75 13.90 1.94
CA PHE A 360 21.33 12.66 2.58
C PHE A 360 22.55 11.81 2.94
N GLU A 361 22.59 11.37 4.19
CA GLU A 361 23.67 10.56 4.76
C GLU A 361 23.09 9.42 5.59
N GLY A 362 23.70 8.24 5.51
CA GLY A 362 23.19 7.08 6.23
C GLY A 362 24.20 5.97 6.54
N ALA A 363 23.81 5.09 7.46
CA ALA A 363 24.57 3.90 7.85
C ALA A 363 23.67 2.80 8.41
N THR A 364 24.05 1.54 8.15
CA THR A 364 23.40 0.34 8.68
C THR A 364 24.06 -0.12 9.98
N VAL A 365 23.36 -0.99 10.72
CA VAL A 365 23.84 -1.51 12.02
C VAL A 365 25.11 -2.33 11.87
N LEU A 366 25.15 -3.22 10.87
CA LEU A 366 26.33 -4.04 10.58
C LEU A 366 27.56 -3.17 10.31
N LYS A 367 27.38 -2.09 9.54
CA LYS A 367 28.47 -1.17 9.23
C LYS A 367 28.97 -0.43 10.46
N ALA A 368 28.07 0.01 11.34
CA ALA A 368 28.45 0.61 12.62
C ALA A 368 29.29 -0.35 13.45
N LEU A 369 28.88 -1.61 13.56
CA LEU A 369 29.63 -2.64 14.28
C LEU A 369 31.01 -2.90 13.67
N LYS A 370 31.10 -3.06 12.33
CA LYS A 370 32.39 -3.20 11.63
C LYS A 370 33.33 -2.04 11.93
N PHE A 371 32.84 -0.80 11.87
CA PHE A 371 33.64 0.38 12.18
C PHE A 371 34.02 0.46 13.67
N GLY A 372 33.20 -0.12 14.55
CA GLY A 372 33.52 -0.36 15.95
C GLY A 372 34.72 -1.30 16.13
N TYR A 373 34.74 -2.44 15.41
CA TYR A 373 35.86 -3.38 15.42
C TYR A 373 37.14 -2.79 14.84
N GLU A 374 37.03 -1.98 13.78
CA GLU A 374 38.16 -1.28 13.18
C GLU A 374 38.69 -0.12 14.07
N GLY A 375 38.02 0.19 15.18
CA GLY A 375 38.41 1.27 16.09
C GLY A 375 38.13 2.68 15.56
N ARG A 376 37.33 2.83 14.49
CA ARG A 376 36.93 4.14 13.96
C ARG A 376 35.91 4.85 14.85
N VAL A 377 35.07 4.08 15.52
CA VAL A 377 34.14 4.54 16.56
C VAL A 377 34.25 3.60 17.76
N PRO A 378 33.93 4.06 18.99
CA PRO A 378 33.91 3.16 20.14
C PRO A 378 32.91 2.02 19.93
N LEU A 379 33.37 0.77 20.11
CA LEU A 379 32.54 -0.42 19.91
C LEU A 379 31.26 -0.40 20.78
N LYS A 380 31.35 0.16 22.00
CA LYS A 380 30.17 0.36 22.87
C LYS A 380 29.13 1.30 22.24
N SER A 381 29.57 2.38 21.61
CA SER A 381 28.67 3.31 20.92
C SER A 381 28.09 2.70 19.63
N ALA A 382 28.87 1.88 18.91
CA ALA A 382 28.35 1.09 17.78
C ALA A 382 27.29 0.08 18.22
N ARG A 383 27.52 -0.62 19.34
CA ARG A 383 26.57 -1.54 19.96
C ARG A 383 25.30 -0.83 20.43
N LEU A 384 25.40 0.41 20.92
CA LEU A 384 24.23 1.20 21.28
C LEU A 384 23.24 1.33 20.12
N PHE A 385 23.71 1.51 18.88
CA PHE A 385 22.81 1.57 17.71
C PHE A 385 22.02 0.26 17.51
N TYR A 386 22.67 -0.89 17.72
CA TYR A 386 21.98 -2.18 17.72
C TYR A 386 20.95 -2.26 18.86
N ASP A 387 21.34 -1.92 20.09
CA ASP A 387 20.50 -2.07 21.28
C ASP A 387 19.24 -1.18 21.23
N VAL A 388 19.37 0.07 20.75
CA VAL A 388 18.21 0.98 20.64
C VAL A 388 17.23 0.54 19.55
N SER A 389 17.72 -0.08 18.48
CA SER A 389 16.85 -0.65 17.44
C SER A 389 16.05 -1.86 17.96
N GLU A 390 16.66 -2.73 18.78
CA GLU A 390 15.93 -3.82 19.47
C GLU A 390 14.91 -3.27 20.46
N LYS A 391 15.28 -2.24 21.23
CA LYS A 391 14.39 -1.58 22.18
C LYS A 391 13.14 -1.05 21.47
N ALA A 392 13.34 -0.36 20.34
CA ALA A 392 12.25 0.12 19.50
C ALA A 392 11.37 -1.04 18.99
N ARG A 393 11.95 -2.12 18.43
CA ARG A 393 11.21 -3.30 17.96
C ARG A 393 10.30 -3.89 19.03
N ARG A 394 10.81 -4.08 20.25
CA ARG A 394 10.05 -4.62 21.39
C ARG A 394 8.91 -3.72 21.81
N ILE A 395 9.11 -2.39 21.75
CA ILE A 395 8.05 -1.42 22.03
C ILE A 395 6.93 -1.53 20.99
N VAL A 396 7.26 -1.60 19.70
CA VAL A 396 6.28 -1.76 18.61
C VAL A 396 5.50 -3.05 18.75
N GLU A 397 6.21 -4.17 18.96
CA GLU A 397 5.64 -5.50 19.16
C GLU A 397 4.65 -5.54 20.35
N SER A 398 5.03 -4.91 21.47
CA SER A 398 4.19 -4.82 22.66
C SER A 398 2.99 -3.90 22.44
N TYR A 399 3.19 -2.68 21.95
CA TYR A 399 2.13 -1.68 21.82
C TYR A 399 1.03 -2.11 20.84
N PHE A 400 1.40 -2.66 19.68
CA PHE A 400 0.44 -3.18 18.70
C PHE A 400 -0.02 -4.62 19.00
N ARG A 401 0.37 -5.17 20.17
CA ARG A 401 -0.07 -6.47 20.68
C ARG A 401 0.08 -7.59 19.64
N LEU A 402 1.24 -7.64 19.00
CA LEU A 402 1.49 -8.55 17.90
C LEU A 402 1.59 -9.99 18.42
N ASN A 403 0.83 -10.91 17.81
CA ASN A 403 0.84 -12.33 18.18
C ASN A 403 2.02 -13.12 17.58
N SER A 404 2.82 -12.46 16.74
CA SER A 404 3.94 -13.05 16.00
C SER A 404 5.16 -12.16 16.12
N THR A 405 6.34 -12.79 16.10
CA THR A 405 7.62 -12.10 16.16
C THR A 405 7.70 -11.03 15.08
N LEU A 406 7.99 -9.80 15.49
CA LEU A 406 8.27 -8.71 14.57
C LEU A 406 9.75 -8.77 14.16
N TYR A 407 10.05 -8.83 12.86
CA TYR A 407 11.41 -8.85 12.34
C TYR A 407 11.78 -7.54 11.64
N PHE A 408 13.07 -7.18 11.60
CA PHE A 408 13.53 -6.05 10.78
C PHE A 408 13.49 -6.42 9.30
N SER A 409 12.83 -5.58 8.52
CA SER A 409 12.95 -5.56 7.06
C SER A 409 14.13 -4.68 6.63
N TYR A 410 14.37 -3.57 7.34
CA TYR A 410 15.51 -2.69 7.10
C TYR A 410 15.75 -1.75 8.30
N THR A 411 17.01 -1.50 8.63
CA THR A 411 17.41 -0.60 9.73
C THR A 411 18.39 0.45 9.24
N HIS A 412 18.01 1.73 9.33
CA HIS A 412 18.81 2.80 8.77
C HIS A 412 18.96 3.97 9.74
N MET A 413 20.20 4.25 10.17
CA MET A 413 20.52 5.53 10.78
C MET A 413 20.68 6.55 9.65
N VAL A 414 19.84 7.58 9.65
CA VAL A 414 19.74 8.55 8.56
C VAL A 414 19.85 9.97 9.10
N CYS A 415 20.67 10.80 8.45
CA CYS A 415 20.73 12.23 8.68
C CYS A 415 20.45 13.00 7.38
N ARG A 416 19.70 14.09 7.50
CA ARG A 416 19.43 15.05 6.42
C ARG A 416 19.95 16.42 6.81
N THR A 417 20.82 16.97 5.98
CA THR A 417 21.49 18.25 6.24
C THR A 417 21.03 19.30 5.24
N ALA A 418 20.56 20.44 5.72
CA ALA A 418 20.20 21.57 4.87
C ALA A 418 21.44 22.16 4.19
N LEU A 419 21.41 22.31 2.86
CA LEU A 419 22.52 22.93 2.12
C LEU A 419 22.48 24.46 2.20
N PRO A 420 23.59 25.15 2.54
CA PRO A 420 23.64 26.60 2.60
C PRO A 420 23.25 27.27 1.28
N GLY A 421 22.51 28.37 1.35
CA GLY A 421 22.13 29.18 0.19
C GLY A 421 21.00 28.62 -0.68
N GLN A 422 20.44 27.46 -0.34
CA GLN A 422 19.36 26.80 -1.10
C GLN A 422 18.03 26.72 -0.33
N GLN A 423 17.88 27.48 0.75
CA GLN A 423 16.80 27.31 1.73
C GLN A 423 15.75 28.44 1.73
N GLU A 424 15.98 29.54 0.99
CA GLU A 424 15.05 30.66 0.98
C GLU A 424 13.72 30.29 0.32
N LYS A 425 12.60 30.53 1.04
CA LYS A 425 11.21 30.34 0.56
C LYS A 425 10.86 28.91 0.10
N ARG A 426 11.49 27.88 0.66
CA ARG A 426 11.15 26.48 0.36
C ARG A 426 9.75 26.12 0.85
N ASN A 427 8.97 25.51 -0.04
CA ASN A 427 7.66 24.91 0.23
C ASN A 427 7.59 23.43 -0.20
N ASP A 428 8.72 22.85 -0.60
CA ASP A 428 8.85 21.44 -0.93
C ASP A 428 8.88 20.55 0.32
N LEU A 429 8.70 19.26 0.11
CA LEU A 429 8.89 18.24 1.14
C LEU A 429 10.32 17.71 1.07
N SER A 430 10.95 17.55 2.23
CA SER A 430 12.22 16.83 2.35
C SER A 430 12.01 15.38 1.90
N HIS A 431 10.94 14.74 2.36
CA HIS A 431 10.50 13.43 1.89
C HIS A 431 9.06 13.55 1.36
N PRO A 432 8.80 13.22 0.08
CA PRO A 432 7.45 13.20 -0.47
C PRO A 432 6.48 12.36 0.37
N ILE A 433 5.19 12.67 0.26
CA ILE A 433 4.14 11.85 0.86
C ILE A 433 4.14 10.48 0.19
N HIS A 434 4.16 9.42 1.00
CA HIS A 434 4.18 8.04 0.55
C HIS A 434 3.58 7.12 1.63
N ALA A 435 3.35 5.87 1.25
CA ALA A 435 3.13 4.76 2.17
C ALA A 435 4.32 3.78 2.03
N ASP A 436 4.66 3.09 3.12
CA ASP A 436 5.90 2.31 3.18
C ASP A 436 5.80 0.95 2.46
N ASN A 437 4.60 0.39 2.35
CA ASN A 437 4.36 -0.94 1.77
C ASN A 437 3.54 -0.94 0.47
N CYS A 438 3.20 0.23 -0.07
CA CYS A 438 2.40 0.32 -1.29
C CYS A 438 2.72 1.57 -2.10
N LEU A 439 2.32 1.55 -3.38
CA LEU A 439 2.34 2.73 -4.23
C LEU A 439 1.07 3.53 -3.95
N LEU A 440 1.21 4.65 -3.26
CA LEU A 440 0.10 5.55 -2.97
C LEU A 440 -0.39 6.20 -4.28
N ASP A 441 -1.70 6.16 -4.52
CA ASP A 441 -2.38 6.80 -5.63
C ASP A 441 -3.42 7.80 -5.10
N PRO A 442 -3.04 9.09 -4.98
CA PRO A 442 -3.91 10.09 -4.37
C PRO A 442 -5.15 10.42 -5.18
N GLU A 443 -5.14 10.20 -6.49
CA GLU A 443 -6.28 10.46 -7.37
C GLU A 443 -7.31 9.35 -7.28
N ALA A 444 -6.83 8.11 -7.08
CA ALA A 444 -7.63 6.93 -6.86
C ALA A 444 -8.18 6.79 -5.44
N SER A 445 -7.54 7.44 -4.47
CA SER A 445 -7.63 7.08 -3.05
C SER A 445 -7.31 5.60 -2.82
N GLU A 446 -6.28 5.08 -3.51
CA GLU A 446 -5.87 3.67 -3.46
C GLU A 446 -4.39 3.53 -3.06
N CYS A 447 -4.05 2.35 -2.53
CA CYS A 447 -2.73 2.01 -2.04
C CYS A 447 -2.32 0.63 -2.59
N TRP A 448 -1.52 0.64 -3.65
CA TRP A 448 -1.24 -0.54 -4.46
C TRP A 448 -0.06 -1.34 -3.92
N LYS A 449 -0.33 -2.56 -3.43
CA LYS A 449 0.72 -3.47 -2.95
C LYS A 449 1.38 -4.21 -4.11
N GLU A 450 2.23 -3.51 -4.86
CA GLU A 450 2.98 -4.09 -5.98
C GLU A 450 4.40 -3.52 -6.10
N PRO A 451 5.33 -4.23 -6.76
CA PRO A 451 6.65 -3.69 -7.08
C PRO A 451 6.55 -2.36 -7.84
N PRO A 452 7.39 -1.35 -7.53
CA PRO A 452 8.58 -1.41 -6.68
C PRO A 452 8.34 -1.21 -5.17
N ALA A 453 7.10 -1.17 -4.69
CA ALA A 453 6.83 -1.03 -3.27
C ALA A 453 7.29 -2.24 -2.45
N TYR A 454 7.68 -2.00 -1.20
CA TYR A 454 8.07 -3.04 -0.25
C TYR A 454 6.83 -3.64 0.43
N THR A 455 6.04 -4.40 -0.31
CA THR A 455 4.71 -4.91 0.08
C THR A 455 4.68 -5.76 1.35
N PHE A 456 5.84 -6.28 1.75
CA PHE A 456 6.06 -7.09 2.93
C PHE A 456 6.29 -6.29 4.23
N ARG A 457 6.35 -4.95 4.17
CA ARG A 457 6.47 -4.12 5.38
C ARG A 457 5.12 -4.01 6.09
N ASP A 458 5.09 -4.34 7.36
CA ASP A 458 3.89 -4.32 8.19
C ASP A 458 3.86 -3.10 9.12
N TYR A 459 5.00 -2.75 9.72
CA TYR A 459 5.13 -1.64 10.67
C TYR A 459 6.40 -0.84 10.42
N SER A 460 6.35 0.44 10.75
CA SER A 460 7.45 1.38 10.66
C SER A 460 7.66 2.11 11.99
N ALA A 461 8.88 2.53 12.27
CA ALA A 461 9.20 3.42 13.37
C ALA A 461 10.33 4.39 13.01
N LEU A 462 10.23 5.63 13.50
CA LEU A 462 11.32 6.60 13.48
C LEU A 462 11.65 7.04 14.89
N LEU A 463 12.87 6.75 15.33
CA LEU A 463 13.43 7.19 16.60
C LEU A 463 14.35 8.39 16.37
N TYR A 464 13.96 9.56 16.86
CA TYR A 464 14.67 10.81 16.64
C TYR A 464 15.83 11.00 17.62
N MET A 465 16.94 11.53 17.10
CA MET A 465 18.20 11.63 17.84
C MET A 465 18.52 13.07 18.28
N ASN A 466 17.82 14.08 17.75
CA ASN A 466 18.20 15.47 17.97
C ASN A 466 17.05 16.48 17.72
N THR A 467 17.28 17.74 18.13
CA THR A 467 16.36 18.89 17.98
C THR A 467 17.02 20.14 17.41
N ASP A 468 18.34 20.14 17.21
CA ASP A 468 19.15 21.28 16.79
C ASP A 468 19.07 21.53 15.28
N PHE A 469 17.84 21.67 14.76
CA PHE A 469 17.54 22.00 13.36
C PHE A 469 16.21 22.76 13.23
N GLU A 470 15.96 23.38 12.07
CA GLU A 470 14.71 24.09 11.75
C GLU A 470 13.96 23.37 10.62
N GLY A 471 12.62 23.36 10.70
CA GLY A 471 11.74 22.59 9.81
C GLY A 471 11.75 21.08 10.12
N GLY A 472 11.64 20.23 9.10
CA GLY A 472 11.81 18.78 9.24
C GLY A 472 10.72 18.05 10.01
N GLU A 473 9.54 18.65 10.19
CA GLU A 473 8.41 17.99 10.83
C GLU A 473 7.97 16.76 10.05
N PHE A 474 7.68 15.68 10.76
CA PHE A 474 7.04 14.50 10.19
C PHE A 474 5.53 14.74 10.15
N ILE A 475 4.89 14.44 9.03
CA ILE A 475 3.45 14.66 8.83
C ILE A 475 2.77 13.37 8.38
N PHE A 476 1.59 13.11 8.93
CA PHE A 476 0.63 12.17 8.36
C PHE A 476 -0.37 12.92 7.48
N THR A 477 -0.86 12.27 6.44
CA THR A 477 -1.93 12.79 5.58
C THR A 477 -3.04 11.77 5.41
N GLU A 478 -4.16 12.21 4.86
CA GLU A 478 -5.13 11.31 4.24
C GLU A 478 -4.54 10.67 2.96
N MET A 479 -5.27 9.71 2.37
CA MET A 479 -4.87 9.07 1.09
C MET A 479 -4.77 10.05 -0.08
N ASP A 480 -5.38 11.24 0.03
CA ASP A 480 -5.28 12.32 -0.96
C ASP A 480 -3.89 13.00 -1.04
N ALA A 481 -2.96 12.60 -0.15
CA ALA A 481 -1.60 13.12 -0.02
C ALA A 481 -1.49 14.65 0.18
N LYS A 482 -2.58 15.31 0.57
CA LYS A 482 -2.70 16.76 0.69
C LYS A 482 -3.19 17.18 2.07
N THR A 483 -4.21 16.49 2.58
CA THR A 483 -4.86 16.82 3.84
C THR A 483 -4.02 16.29 5.00
N VAL A 484 -3.31 17.18 5.68
CA VAL A 484 -2.46 16.84 6.83
C VAL A 484 -3.33 16.52 8.04
N THR A 485 -3.20 15.31 8.57
CA THR A 485 -3.99 14.81 9.71
C THR A 485 -3.26 14.99 11.04
N ALA A 486 -1.93 14.87 11.03
CA ALA A 486 -1.08 15.11 12.19
C ALA A 486 0.32 15.62 11.80
N SER A 487 0.94 16.40 12.69
CA SER A 487 2.29 16.95 12.50
C SER A 487 3.12 16.76 13.76
N ILE A 488 4.22 16.05 13.65
CA ILE A 488 5.11 15.66 14.75
C ILE A 488 6.43 16.42 14.61
N LYS A 489 6.74 17.23 15.63
CA LYS A 489 8.06 17.86 15.76
C LYS A 489 9.04 16.84 16.33
N PRO A 490 10.15 16.52 15.63
CA PRO A 490 11.16 15.60 16.14
C PRO A 490 11.86 16.16 17.38
N LYS A 491 12.26 15.27 18.30
CA LYS A 491 13.18 15.59 19.38
C LYS A 491 13.95 14.37 19.86
N CYS A 492 15.06 14.56 20.56
CA CYS A 492 15.80 13.43 21.14
C CYS A 492 14.85 12.53 21.96
N GLY A 493 15.00 11.22 21.80
CA GLY A 493 14.24 10.22 22.54
C GLY A 493 12.79 10.05 22.09
N ARG A 494 12.30 10.87 21.16
CA ARG A 494 10.95 10.74 20.60
C ARG A 494 10.92 9.67 19.52
N MET A 495 9.96 8.77 19.62
CA MET A 495 9.69 7.75 18.62
C MET A 495 8.25 7.86 18.11
N ILE A 496 8.08 7.91 16.79
CA ILE A 496 6.79 7.65 16.16
C ILE A 496 6.81 6.23 15.59
N SER A 497 5.75 5.46 15.79
CA SER A 497 5.56 4.17 15.12
C SER A 497 4.14 4.01 14.61
N PHE A 498 4.01 3.34 13.47
CA PHE A 498 2.75 3.19 12.76
C PHE A 498 2.76 1.96 11.86
N SER A 499 1.59 1.44 11.46
CA SER A 499 1.52 0.40 10.41
C SER A 499 1.85 0.98 9.04
N SER A 500 2.55 0.22 8.19
CA SER A 500 3.21 0.71 6.97
C SER A 500 2.28 0.93 5.75
N GLY A 501 0.97 0.70 5.90
CA GLY A 501 -0.01 0.68 4.81
C GLY A 501 -0.59 2.03 4.40
N GLY A 502 -1.61 1.95 3.54
CA GLY A 502 -2.33 3.10 2.98
C GLY A 502 -3.15 3.88 3.99
N GLU A 503 -3.35 3.33 5.19
CA GLU A 503 -3.95 3.99 6.34
C GLU A 503 -3.02 5.04 7.00
N ASN A 504 -1.72 4.99 6.71
CA ASN A 504 -0.71 5.90 7.25
C ASN A 504 0.17 6.58 6.18
N PRO A 505 -0.40 7.28 5.16
CA PRO A 505 0.39 8.10 4.26
C PRO A 505 1.12 9.20 5.05
N HIS A 506 2.39 9.40 4.74
CA HIS A 506 3.24 10.29 5.52
C HIS A 506 4.40 10.87 4.71
N GLY A 507 4.98 11.95 5.22
CA GLY A 507 6.18 12.57 4.66
C GLY A 507 6.88 13.49 5.65
N VAL A 508 7.87 14.23 5.16
CA VAL A 508 8.72 15.10 5.99
C VAL A 508 8.81 16.47 5.34
N LYS A 509 8.47 17.52 6.10
CA LYS A 509 8.64 18.91 5.65
C LYS A 509 10.12 19.24 5.43
N ALA A 510 10.40 20.23 4.59
CA ALA A 510 11.76 20.71 4.31
C ALA A 510 12.57 20.96 5.60
N VAL A 511 13.81 20.48 5.64
CA VAL A 511 14.80 20.88 6.67
C VAL A 511 15.46 22.16 6.17
N THR A 512 15.23 23.28 6.84
CA THR A 512 15.69 24.60 6.37
C THR A 512 17.02 25.01 6.99
N LYS A 513 17.42 24.39 8.10
CA LYS A 513 18.69 24.67 8.77
C LYS A 513 19.12 23.52 9.66
N GLY A 514 20.42 23.29 9.75
CA GLY A 514 21.00 22.25 10.60
C GLY A 514 20.90 20.87 9.98
N GLN A 515 21.00 19.85 10.84
CA GLN A 515 20.98 18.44 10.46
C GLN A 515 19.93 17.70 11.28
N ARG A 516 19.02 16.99 10.62
CA ARG A 516 17.99 16.17 11.25
C ARG A 516 18.41 14.70 11.19
N CYS A 517 18.55 14.03 12.33
CA CYS A 517 18.98 12.64 12.41
C CYS A 517 17.93 11.76 13.09
N ALA A 518 17.74 10.56 12.56
CA ALA A 518 16.84 9.54 13.10
C ALA A 518 17.35 8.14 12.82
N VAL A 519 16.92 7.19 13.63
CA VAL A 519 16.97 5.76 13.32
C VAL A 519 15.62 5.38 12.72
N ALA A 520 15.59 5.13 11.41
CA ALA A 520 14.43 4.66 10.68
C ALA A 520 14.43 3.13 10.67
N LEU A 521 13.29 2.54 11.01
CA LEU A 521 13.10 1.12 11.25
C LEU A 521 11.87 0.68 10.45
N TRP A 522 12.04 -0.34 9.62
CA TRP A 522 10.94 -1.01 8.95
C TRP A 522 10.90 -2.45 9.38
N PHE A 523 9.69 -2.93 9.62
CA PHE A 523 9.44 -4.25 10.18
C PHE A 523 8.54 -5.08 9.27
N THR A 524 8.72 -6.39 9.35
CA THR A 524 7.88 -7.39 8.68
C THR A 524 7.54 -8.50 9.66
N LEU A 525 6.37 -9.09 9.46
CA LEU A 525 5.87 -10.26 10.17
C LEU A 525 6.21 -11.55 9.40
N ASP A 526 6.70 -11.42 8.17
CA ASP A 526 7.17 -12.53 7.36
C ASP A 526 8.69 -12.72 7.52
N PRO A 527 9.15 -13.86 8.08
CA PRO A 527 10.57 -14.14 8.25
C PRO A 527 11.36 -14.28 6.94
N LEU A 528 10.72 -14.39 5.78
CA LEU A 528 11.40 -14.44 4.49
C LEU A 528 11.97 -13.08 4.07
N TYR A 529 11.39 -11.98 4.56
CA TYR A 529 11.79 -10.62 4.20
C TYR A 529 12.67 -9.94 5.25
N ARG A 530 13.37 -10.74 6.06
CA ARG A 530 14.29 -10.25 7.08
C ARG A 530 15.51 -9.58 6.46
N GLU A 531 15.94 -8.48 7.09
CA GLU A 531 17.15 -7.76 6.74
C GLU A 531 18.39 -8.66 6.87
N LEU A 532 19.03 -9.00 5.74
CA LEU A 532 20.20 -9.88 5.74
C LEU A 532 21.38 -9.29 6.53
N GLU A 533 21.60 -7.97 6.42
CA GLU A 533 22.64 -7.28 7.21
C GLU A 533 22.35 -7.34 8.71
N ARG A 534 21.08 -7.42 9.12
CA ARG A 534 20.71 -7.57 10.52
C ARG A 534 21.12 -8.93 11.05
N ILE A 535 20.88 -10.00 10.29
CA ILE A 535 21.30 -11.36 10.66
C ILE A 535 22.82 -11.41 10.89
N GLN A 536 23.59 -10.76 10.01
CA GLN A 536 25.05 -10.66 10.18
C GLN A 536 25.44 -9.83 11.41
N ALA A 537 24.70 -8.75 11.70
CA ALA A 537 24.92 -7.97 12.92
C ALA A 537 24.61 -8.78 14.18
N ASP A 538 23.57 -9.63 14.16
CA ASP A 538 23.21 -10.51 15.27
C ASP A 538 24.35 -11.51 15.57
N GLU A 539 24.98 -12.08 14.55
CA GLU A 539 26.16 -12.97 14.69
C GLU A 539 27.36 -12.24 15.32
N VAL A 540 27.60 -11.00 14.89
CA VAL A 540 28.66 -10.15 15.44
C VAL A 540 28.40 -9.84 16.92
N ILE A 541 27.16 -9.52 17.30
CA ILE A 541 26.77 -9.29 18.70
C ILE A 541 26.89 -10.56 19.53
N ALA A 542 26.45 -11.72 19.00
CA ALA A 542 26.56 -12.99 19.69
C ALA A 542 28.03 -13.35 20.00
N THR A 543 28.94 -13.05 19.07
CA THR A 543 30.39 -13.24 19.26
C THR A 543 30.93 -12.32 20.36
N LEU A 544 30.54 -11.03 20.35
CA LEU A 544 30.93 -10.08 21.40
C LEU A 544 30.46 -10.49 22.78
N ASP A 545 29.24 -11.04 22.88
CA ASP A 545 28.68 -11.50 24.15
C ASP A 545 29.38 -12.76 24.67
N GLN A 546 29.85 -13.64 23.77
CA GLN A 546 30.66 -14.81 24.15
C GLN A 546 32.05 -14.41 24.63
N GLU A 547 32.73 -13.48 23.95
CA GLU A 547 34.04 -12.96 24.38
C GLU A 547 33.97 -12.27 25.74
N HIS A 548 32.90 -11.52 26.01
CA HIS A 548 32.70 -10.87 27.31
C HIS A 548 32.48 -11.89 28.44
N ARG A 549 31.78 -13.00 28.17
CA ARG A 549 31.59 -14.10 29.13
C ARG A 549 32.89 -14.88 29.38
N GLY A 550 33.70 -15.09 28.34
CA GLY A 550 35.01 -15.74 28.47
C GLY A 550 36.04 -14.91 29.27
N ALA A 551 35.95 -13.57 29.22
CA ALA A 551 36.79 -12.69 30.02
C ALA A 551 36.39 -12.61 31.50
N SER A 552 35.11 -12.84 31.84
CA SER A 552 34.64 -12.84 33.24
C SER A 552 34.96 -14.12 34.02
N ASP A 553 35.30 -15.22 33.35
CA ASP A 553 35.64 -16.51 33.99
C ASP A 553 37.15 -16.69 34.27
N LEU A 554 37.98 -15.70 33.94
CA LEU A 554 39.41 -15.70 34.27
C LEU A 554 39.72 -14.81 35.47
N ASN A 555 39.07 -15.06 36.60
CA ASN A 555 39.56 -14.64 37.92
C ASN A 555 40.64 -15.64 38.38
N ILE A 556 41.79 -15.62 37.71
CA ILE A 556 42.98 -16.35 38.17
C ILE A 556 43.47 -15.66 39.44
N ASN A 557 43.34 -16.36 40.57
CA ASN A 557 43.88 -15.95 41.86
C ASN A 557 45.42 -15.87 41.77
N PRO A 558 46.07 -14.70 41.94
CA PRO A 558 47.51 -14.54 41.79
C PRO A 558 48.32 -15.10 42.98
N LYS A 559 47.85 -16.18 43.62
CA LYS A 559 48.51 -16.87 44.73
C LYS A 559 48.77 -18.36 44.52
N ASP A 560 48.41 -18.91 43.35
CA ASP A 560 48.68 -20.33 43.03
C ASP A 560 49.90 -20.53 42.12
N GLU A 561 50.82 -19.56 42.08
CA GLU A 561 52.20 -19.78 41.61
C GLU A 561 53.17 -19.56 42.78
N LEU A 562 53.43 -20.64 43.53
CA LEU A 562 54.69 -20.90 44.25
C LEU A 562 54.83 -22.39 44.60
#